data_AF-A0A7W4I717-F1
#
_entry.id   AF-A0A7W4I717-F1
#
_cell.length_a   1.000
_cell.length_b   1.000
_cell.length_c   1.000
_cell.angle_alpha   90.00
_cell.angle_beta   90.00
_cell.angle_gamma   90.00
#
_symmetry.space_group_name_H-M   'P 1'
#
loop_
_entity.id
_entity.type
_entity.pdbx_description
1 polymer ?
#
loop_
_entity_poly.entity_id
_entity_poly.type
_entity_poly.pdbx_seq_one_letter_code
_entity_poly.pdbx_strand_id
1 'polypeptide(L)'
;MLSGSRTGSIQPDAPRPSILSKDCLRPFIEAALAYQATAFDEDEPIDGGDLLEWFALWRVAAREALVAMDNAGRRTAQSQEQCQ
;
A
#
# COMPACT_ATOMS: atom_id res chain seq x y z
N MET A 1 40.06 -20.67 -27.21
CA MET A 1 38.62 -20.90 -26.94
C MET A 1 38.37 -20.43 -25.52
N LEU A 2 37.86 -19.21 -25.36
CA LEU A 2 37.78 -18.50 -24.08
C LEU A 2 36.37 -18.63 -23.49
N SER A 3 36.32 -18.92 -22.18
CA SER A 3 35.32 -18.47 -21.17
C SER A 3 33.84 -18.81 -21.42
N GLY A 4 33.04 -19.23 -20.45
CA GLY A 4 33.18 -19.28 -19.00
C GLY A 4 31.78 -19.54 -18.43
N SER A 5 31.70 -20.23 -17.30
CA SER A 5 30.47 -20.52 -16.58
C SER A 5 29.68 -19.25 -16.24
N ARG A 6 28.37 -19.25 -16.47
CA ARG A 6 27.45 -18.43 -15.67
C ARG A 6 26.07 -19.07 -15.61
N THR A 7 25.92 -20.01 -14.69
CA THR A 7 24.64 -20.33 -14.06
C THR A 7 24.15 -19.01 -13.43
N GLY A 8 23.12 -18.42 -14.04
CA GLY A 8 22.54 -17.17 -13.57
C GLY A 8 21.03 -17.30 -13.65
N SER A 9 20.46 -18.06 -12.70
CA SER A 9 19.05 -17.95 -12.35
C SER A 9 18.79 -16.47 -12.07
N ILE A 10 18.04 -15.80 -12.96
CA ILE A 10 17.57 -14.44 -12.72
C ILE A 10 16.52 -14.57 -11.62
N GLN A 11 16.98 -14.62 -10.37
CA GLN A 11 16.11 -14.27 -9.26
C GLN A 11 15.99 -12.75 -9.29
N PRO A 12 14.77 -12.19 -9.40
CA PRO A 12 14.59 -10.79 -9.08
C PRO A 12 14.93 -10.66 -7.59
N ASP A 13 16.13 -10.12 -7.33
CA ASP A 13 16.57 -9.70 -6.00
C ASP A 13 15.46 -8.80 -5.45
N ALA A 14 14.70 -9.33 -4.49
CA ALA A 14 13.55 -8.65 -3.92
C ALA A 14 14.08 -7.35 -3.29
N PRO A 15 13.64 -6.16 -3.75
CA PRO A 15 14.14 -4.92 -3.21
C PRO A 15 13.81 -4.86 -1.71
N ARG A 16 14.85 -4.70 -0.91
CA ARG A 16 14.73 -4.51 0.55
C ARG A 16 13.86 -3.29 0.82
N PRO A 17 12.82 -3.40 1.65
CA PRO A 17 11.98 -2.25 1.99
C PRO A 17 12.76 -1.35 2.92
N SER A 18 13.00 -0.11 2.51
CA SER A 18 13.35 0.96 3.42
C SER A 18 12.64 2.22 2.95
N ILE A 19 11.79 2.74 3.84
CA ILE A 19 11.04 4.00 3.76
C ILE A 19 9.66 3.84 3.10
N LEU A 20 8.66 3.52 3.95
CA LEU A 20 7.21 3.78 3.79
C LEU A 20 6.77 3.96 2.33
N SER A 21 6.60 2.86 1.60
CA SER A 21 6.38 2.99 0.16
C SER A 21 5.01 3.62 -0.14
N LYS A 22 5.02 4.62 -1.01
CA LYS A 22 3.84 5.16 -1.71
C LYS A 22 2.88 4.07 -2.22
N ASP A 23 3.39 2.86 -2.46
CA ASP A 23 2.64 1.71 -2.95
C ASP A 23 1.62 1.18 -1.94
N CYS A 24 1.84 1.31 -0.63
CA CYS A 24 0.86 0.86 0.37
C CYS A 24 -0.37 1.77 0.48
N LEU A 25 -0.21 3.07 0.19
CA LEU A 25 -1.31 4.05 0.24
C LEU A 25 -2.05 4.17 -1.10
N ARG A 26 -1.44 3.72 -2.20
CA ARG A 26 -1.99 3.80 -3.55
C ARG A 26 -3.41 3.21 -3.66
N PRO A 27 -3.73 2.02 -3.13
CA PRO A 27 -5.08 1.45 -3.24
C PRO A 27 -6.16 2.32 -2.58
N PHE A 28 -5.83 2.99 -1.47
CA PHE A 28 -6.77 3.87 -0.77
C PHE A 28 -7.01 5.18 -1.52
N ILE A 29 -5.98 5.70 -2.19
CA ILE A 29 -6.07 6.88 -3.05
C ILE A 29 -6.89 6.55 -4.29
N GLU A 30 -6.62 5.41 -4.95
CA GLU A 30 -7.37 4.95 -6.13
C GLU A 30 -8.85 4.72 -5.81
N ALA A 31 -9.16 4.11 -4.66
CA ALA A 31 -10.54 3.93 -4.21
C ALA A 31 -11.27 5.28 -4.00
N ALA A 32 -10.58 6.29 -3.46
CA ALA A 32 -11.17 7.61 -3.27
C ALA A 32 -11.41 8.34 -4.60
N LEU A 33 -10.47 8.24 -5.54
CA LEU A 33 -10.63 8.81 -6.88
C LEU A 33 -11.74 8.12 -7.67
N ALA A 34 -11.88 6.80 -7.54
CA ALA A 34 -12.96 6.04 -8.18
C ALA A 34 -14.33 6.46 -7.63
N TYR A 35 -14.46 6.57 -6.30
CA TYR A 35 -15.69 7.06 -5.69
C TYR A 35 -16.01 8.50 -6.12
N GLN A 36 -15.01 9.38 -6.16
CA GLN A 36 -15.19 10.75 -6.65
C GLN A 36 -15.72 10.77 -8.10
N ALA A 37 -15.15 9.94 -8.98
CA ALA A 37 -15.61 9.85 -10.35
C ALA A 37 -17.07 9.37 -10.42
N THR A 38 -17.41 8.27 -9.74
CA THR A 38 -18.81 7.78 -9.75
C THR A 38 -19.79 8.79 -9.14
N ALA A 39 -19.44 9.38 -7.99
CA ALA A 39 -20.38 10.20 -7.25
C ALA A 39 -20.61 11.58 -7.89
N PHE A 40 -19.60 12.16 -8.55
CA PHE A 40 -19.65 13.55 -9.03
C PHE A 40 -19.66 13.69 -10.56
N ASP A 41 -19.54 12.60 -11.33
CA ASP A 41 -19.60 12.62 -12.80
C ASP A 41 -21.03 12.40 -13.34
N GLU A 42 -21.94 11.90 -12.50
CA GLU A 42 -23.37 11.80 -12.82
C GLU A 42 -24.06 13.14 -12.52
N ASP A 43 -24.98 13.58 -13.40
CA ASP A 43 -25.84 14.77 -13.18
C ASP A 43 -26.88 14.57 -12.04
N GLU A 44 -26.67 13.56 -11.20
CA GLU A 44 -27.54 13.19 -10.09
C GLU A 44 -27.02 13.75 -8.76
N PRO A 45 -27.91 14.23 -7.87
CA PRO A 45 -27.52 14.67 -6.55
C PRO A 45 -27.04 13.49 -5.70
N ILE A 46 -25.85 13.63 -5.12
CA ILE A 46 -25.30 12.66 -4.15
C ILE A 46 -26.12 12.68 -2.86
N ASP A 47 -26.52 11.52 -2.36
CA ASP A 47 -27.02 11.39 -0.99
C ASP A 47 -25.88 11.59 0.02
N GLY A 48 -26.05 12.59 0.88
CA GLY A 48 -25.09 12.87 1.96
C GLY A 48 -24.95 11.71 2.95
N GLY A 49 -25.96 10.85 3.11
CA GLY A 49 -25.89 9.63 3.91
C GLY A 49 -24.87 8.64 3.34
N ASP A 50 -24.99 8.33 2.05
CA ASP A 50 -24.09 7.42 1.34
C ASP A 50 -22.64 7.94 1.32
N LEU A 51 -22.47 9.26 1.17
CA LEU A 51 -21.16 9.90 1.26
C LEU A 51 -20.50 9.70 2.63
N LEU A 52 -21.25 9.92 3.70
CA LEU A 52 -20.73 9.76 5.06
C LEU A 52 -20.44 8.30 5.39
N GLU A 53 -21.29 7.37 4.96
CA GLU A 53 -21.09 5.94 5.14
C GLU A 53 -19.83 5.46 4.41
N TRP A 54 -19.69 5.81 3.12
CA TRP A 54 -18.51 5.45 2.34
C TRP A 54 -17.23 6.02 2.97
N PHE A 55 -17.25 7.30 3.37
CA PHE A 55 -16.09 7.94 4.00
C PHE A 55 -15.71 7.27 5.34
N ALA A 56 -16.69 6.87 6.14
CA ALA A 56 -16.45 6.19 7.41
C ALA A 56 -15.73 4.85 7.20
N LEU A 57 -16.19 4.04 6.23
CA LEU A 57 -15.58 2.76 5.88
C LEU A 57 -14.15 2.93 5.33
N TRP A 58 -13.96 3.88 4.40
CA TRP A 58 -12.65 4.20 3.84
C TRP A 58 -11.66 4.62 4.94
N ARG A 59 -12.09 5.46 5.90
CA ARG A 59 -11.24 5.93 7.01
C ARG A 59 -10.77 4.81 7.91
N VAL A 60 -11.64 3.83 8.20
CA VAL A 60 -11.29 2.68 9.03
C VAL A 60 -10.23 1.84 8.33
N ALA A 61 -10.47 1.48 7.07
CA ALA A 61 -9.55 0.66 6.29
C ALA A 61 -8.17 1.33 6.12
N ALA A 62 -8.14 2.64 5.86
CA ALA A 62 -6.90 3.40 5.78
C ALA A 62 -6.14 3.42 7.11
N ARG A 63 -6.84 3.55 8.25
CA ARG A 63 -6.22 3.50 9.58
C ARG A 63 -5.64 2.14 9.90
N GLU A 64 -6.35 1.06 9.59
CA GLU A 64 -5.85 -0.31 9.79
C GLU A 64 -4.58 -0.56 8.98
N ALA A 65 -4.55 -0.11 7.72
CA ALA A 65 -3.36 -0.19 6.89
C ALA A 65 -2.17 0.58 7.50
N LEU A 66 -2.39 1.81 7.98
CA LEU A 66 -1.34 2.59 8.66
C LEU A 66 -0.81 1.88 9.92
N VAL A 67 -1.68 1.29 10.73
CA VAL A 67 -1.28 0.54 11.93
C VAL A 67 -0.51 -0.73 11.55
N ALA A 68 -0.96 -1.45 10.53
CA ALA A 68 -0.25 -2.62 10.02
C ALA A 68 1.14 -2.27 9.51
N MET A 69 1.29 -1.13 8.82
CA MET A 69 2.56 -0.60 8.34
C MET A 69 3.50 -0.23 9.50
N ASP A 70 3.00 0.48 10.52
CA ASP A 70 3.80 0.84 11.69
C ASP A 70 4.29 -0.42 12.44
N ASN A 71 3.40 -1.40 12.64
CA ASN A 71 3.74 -2.68 13.26
C ASN A 71 4.72 -3.51 12.42
N ALA A 72 4.67 -3.42 11.09
CA ALA A 72 5.65 -4.08 10.21
C ALA A 72 7.04 -3.42 10.35
N GLY A 73 7.11 -2.09 10.34
CA GLY A 73 8.36 -1.34 10.54
C GLY A 73 9.03 -1.63 11.89
N ARG A 74 8.25 -1.71 12.96
CA ARG A 74 8.78 -2.06 14.31
C ARG A 74 9.32 -3.49 14.39
N ARG A 75 8.65 -4.46 13.76
CA ARG A 75 9.13 -5.86 13.72
C ARG A 75 10.44 -6.00 12.96
N THR A 76 10.60 -5.28 11.85
CA THR A 76 11.86 -5.29 11.09
C THR A 76 13.00 -4.64 11.86
N ALA A 77 12.74 -3.60 12.66
CA ALA A 77 13.76 -2.98 13.51
C ALA A 77 14.21 -3.90 14.66
N GLN A 78 13.27 -4.51 15.38
CA GLN A 78 13.59 -5.44 16.48
C GLN A 78 14.34 -6.69 16.01
N SER A 79 14.02 -7.21 14.82
CA SER A 79 14.74 -8.37 14.25
C SER A 79 16.19 -8.06 13.89
N GLN A 80 16.57 -6.79 13.71
CA GLN A 80 17.96 -6.39 13.44
C GLN A 80 18.77 -6.21 14.73
N GLU A 81 18.13 -5.78 15.81
CA GLU A 81 18.77 -5.62 17.12
C GLU A 81 19.05 -6.95 17.83
N GLN A 82 18.27 -8.00 17.55
CA GLN A 82 18.46 -9.34 18.15
C GLN A 82 19.53 -10.21 17.47
N CYS A 83 20.14 -9.74 16.37
CA CYS A 83 21.24 -10.43 15.69
C CYS A 83 22.64 -9.85 16.03
N GLN A 84 22.77 -9.14 17.16
CA GLN A 84 24.05 -8.65 17.69
C GLN A 84 24.47 -9.37 18.97
#